data_AF-N2A1P8-F1
#
_entry.id   AF-N2A1P8-F1
#
_cell.length_a   1.000
_cell.length_b   1.000
_cell.length_c   1.000
_cell.angle_alpha   90.00
_cell.angle_beta   90.00
_cell.angle_gamma   90.00
#
_symmetry.space_group_name_H-M   'P 1'
#
loop_
_entity.id
_entity.type
_entity.pdbx_description
1 polymer ?
#
loop_
_entity_poly.entity_id
_entity_poly.type
_entity_poly.pdbx_seq_one_letter_code
_entity_poly.pdbx_strand_id
1 'polypeptide(L)'
;MYWVLFFFIWGIRDLMDAKPLFKNNDIGCLSDDIRKKYRHRRGSAFLLCSAVAAYIFVFETIYGIRLGFRSAFIYFGIPYAILILYIIYLKKKYHVPGFWTKKQDKDDCA
;
A
#
# COMPACT_ATOMS: atom_id res chain seq x y z
N MET A 1 -14.30 -3.39 -8.29
CA MET A 1 -14.70 -3.70 -6.90
C MET A 1 -13.61 -4.40 -6.08
N TYR A 2 -13.06 -5.52 -6.53
CA TYR A 2 -12.05 -6.29 -5.78
C TYR A 2 -10.80 -5.49 -5.33
N TRP A 3 -10.31 -4.59 -6.19
CA TRP A 3 -9.16 -3.72 -5.85
C TRP A 3 -9.44 -2.71 -4.73
N VAL A 4 -10.67 -2.18 -4.65
CA VAL A 4 -11.10 -1.27 -3.57
C VAL A 4 -10.96 -1.98 -2.22
N LEU A 5 -11.60 -3.15 -2.12
CA LEU A 5 -11.58 -3.95 -0.90
C LEU A 5 -10.17 -4.42 -0.54
N PHE A 6 -9.37 -4.81 -1.53
CA PHE A 6 -7.98 -5.22 -1.32
C PHE A 6 -7.14 -4.11 -0.67
N PHE A 7 -7.14 -2.90 -1.25
CA PHE A 7 -6.38 -1.78 -0.70
C PHE A 7 -6.94 -1.30 0.64
N PHE A 8 -8.26 -1.32 0.81
CA PHE A 8 -8.91 -0.93 2.06
C PHE A 8 -8.50 -1.84 3.23
N ILE A 9 -8.58 -3.17 3.03
CA ILE A 9 -8.20 -4.16 4.05
C ILE A 9 -6.72 -4.01 4.40
N TRP A 10 -5.85 -3.84 3.41
CA TRP A 10 -4.41 -3.61 3.66
C TRP A 10 -4.15 -2.31 4.40
N GLY A 11 -4.87 -1.23 4.07
CA GLY A 11 -4.76 0.07 4.71
C GLY A 11 -5.16 0.07 6.18
N ILE A 12 -6.34 -0.47 6.51
CA ILE A 12 -6.82 -0.61 7.90
C ILE A 12 -5.85 -1.45 8.72
N ARG A 13 -5.39 -2.57 8.15
CA ARG A 13 -4.51 -3.50 8.84
C ARG A 13 -3.17 -2.85 9.22
N ASP A 14 -2.63 -2.05 8.33
CA ASP A 14 -1.42 -1.27 8.59
C ASP A 14 -1.65 -0.14 9.60
N LEU A 15 -2.84 0.48 9.63
CA LEU A 15 -3.20 1.50 10.62
C LEU A 15 -3.42 0.93 12.02
N MET A 16 -4.05 -0.24 12.12
CA MET A 16 -4.27 -0.96 13.38
C MET A 16 -3.02 -1.65 13.92
N ASP A 17 -1.88 -1.49 13.23
CA ASP A 17 -0.62 -2.16 13.55
C ASP A 17 -0.76 -3.68 13.69
N ALA A 18 -1.70 -4.28 12.94
CA ALA A 18 -2.03 -5.69 13.08
C ALA A 18 -0.85 -6.59 12.65
N LYS A 19 -0.82 -7.83 13.17
CA LYS A 19 0.22 -8.81 12.83
C LYS A 19 0.29 -9.03 11.30
N PRO A 20 1.48 -9.21 10.70
CA PRO A 20 1.61 -9.40 9.26
C PRO A 20 0.89 -10.68 8.79
N LEU A 21 0.21 -10.62 7.63
CA LEU A 21 -0.55 -11.74 7.03
C LEU A 21 0.40 -12.81 6.47
N PHE A 22 1.63 -12.41 6.15
CA PHE A 22 2.68 -13.28 5.66
C PHE A 22 3.86 -13.22 6.62
N LYS A 23 4.38 -14.38 7.05
CA LYS A 23 5.53 -14.51 7.95
C LYS A 23 6.79 -13.79 7.44
N ASN A 24 6.94 -13.60 6.14
CA ASN A 24 8.12 -12.95 5.53
C ASN A 24 8.04 -11.41 5.46
N ASN A 25 6.99 -10.79 6.00
CA ASN A 25 6.83 -9.33 5.99
C ASN A 25 7.40 -8.71 7.28
N ASP A 26 8.51 -9.28 7.76
CA ASP A 26 9.07 -9.00 9.07
C ASP A 26 9.68 -7.60 9.11
N ILE A 27 8.83 -6.64 9.47
CA ILE A 27 9.19 -5.32 10.00
C ILE A 27 9.68 -5.47 11.47
N GLY A 28 9.93 -6.71 11.92
CA GLY A 28 10.19 -7.10 13.30
C GLY A 28 11.52 -6.58 13.87
N CYS A 29 12.50 -6.26 13.01
CA CYS A 29 13.78 -5.68 13.43
C CYS A 29 13.82 -4.15 13.38
N LEU A 30 12.71 -3.48 13.04
CA LEU A 30 12.59 -2.03 13.21
C LEU A 30 12.12 -1.71 14.63
N SER A 31 12.66 -0.66 15.24
CA SER A 31 12.16 -0.15 16.52
C SER A 31 10.66 0.15 16.42
N ASP A 32 9.93 -0.08 17.51
CA ASP A 32 8.46 -0.02 17.51
C ASP A 32 7.92 1.34 17.03
N ASP A 33 8.58 2.44 17.38
CA ASP A 33 8.22 3.79 16.90
C ASP A 33 8.37 3.94 15.38
N ILE A 34 9.48 3.43 14.82
CA ILE A 34 9.76 3.52 13.38
C ILE A 34 8.81 2.61 12.61
N ARG A 35 8.55 1.41 13.14
CA ARG A 35 7.58 0.44 12.59
C ARG A 35 6.17 1.03 12.54
N LYS A 36 5.71 1.61 13.65
CA LYS A 36 4.38 2.23 13.75
C LYS A 36 4.24 3.41 12.78
N LYS A 37 5.27 4.26 12.69
CA LYS A 37 5.31 5.39 11.74
C LYS A 37 5.33 4.95 10.28
N TYR A 38 6.08 3.89 9.95
CA TYR A 38 6.11 3.30 8.61
C TYR A 38 4.75 2.70 8.23
N ARG A 39 4.19 1.86 9.10
CA ARG A 39 2.90 1.19 8.88
C ARG A 39 1.77 2.21 8.75
N HIS A 40 1.72 3.23 9.61
CA HIS A 40 0.71 4.28 9.49
C HIS A 40 0.79 5.01 8.14
N ARG A 41 2.00 5.40 7.70
CA ARG A 41 2.17 6.09 6.40
C ARG A 41 1.84 5.19 5.21
N ARG A 42 2.22 3.91 5.28
CA ARG A 42 1.90 2.92 4.25
C ARG A 42 0.40 2.62 4.20
N GLY A 43 -0.24 2.48 5.37
CA GLY A 43 -1.67 2.29 5.51
C GLY A 43 -2.48 3.46 4.94
N SER A 44 -2.07 4.70 5.23
CA SER A 44 -2.67 5.90 4.62
C SER A 44 -2.56 5.89 3.09
N ALA A 45 -1.42 5.48 2.53
CA ALA A 45 -1.25 5.37 1.09
C ALA A 45 -2.16 4.30 0.47
N PHE A 46 -2.33 3.15 1.12
CA PHE A 46 -3.27 2.12 0.70
C PHE A 46 -4.72 2.58 0.77
N LEU A 47 -5.12 3.32 1.81
CA LEU A 47 -6.47 3.88 1.87
C LEU A 47 -6.74 4.90 0.75
N LEU A 48 -5.74 5.71 0.39
CA LEU A 48 -5.84 6.61 -0.77
C LEU A 48 -5.98 5.82 -2.09
N CYS A 49 -5.24 4.72 -2.26
CA CYS A 49 -5.44 3.82 -3.41
C CYS A 49 -6.87 3.27 -3.44
N SER A 50 -7.42 2.88 -2.28
CA SER A 50 -8.81 2.44 -2.17
C SER A 50 -9.81 3.54 -2.55
N ALA A 51 -9.57 4.78 -2.14
CA ALA A 51 -10.43 5.91 -2.48
C ALA A 51 -10.42 6.20 -3.99
N VAL A 52 -9.23 6.19 -4.62
CA VAL A 52 -9.10 6.33 -6.07
C VAL A 52 -9.80 5.18 -6.80
N ALA A 53 -9.64 3.94 -6.32
CA ALA A 53 -10.35 2.77 -6.86
C ALA A 53 -11.88 2.92 -6.77
N ALA A 54 -12.38 3.40 -5.63
CA ALA A 54 -13.80 3.60 -5.40
C ALA A 54 -14.36 4.72 -6.28
N TYR A 55 -13.61 5.80 -6.46
CA TYR A 55 -13.97 6.90 -7.34
C TYR A 55 -14.13 6.43 -8.79
N ILE A 56 -13.17 5.66 -9.32
CA ILE A 56 -13.27 5.09 -10.67
C ILE A 56 -14.51 4.20 -10.79
N PHE A 57 -14.74 3.33 -9.79
CA PHE A 57 -15.90 2.46 -9.77
C PHE A 57 -17.22 3.24 -9.80
N VAL A 58 -17.34 4.30 -9.01
CA VAL A 58 -18.52 5.18 -9.00
C VAL A 58 -18.69 5.88 -10.35
N PHE A 59 -17.62 6.40 -10.94
CA PHE A 59 -17.65 7.11 -12.22
C PHE A 59 -18.10 6.22 -13.38
N GLU A 60 -17.62 4.97 -13.43
CA GLU A 60 -17.98 4.02 -14.48
C GLU A 60 -19.35 3.38 -14.24
N THR A 61 -19.70 3.06 -12.99
CA THR A 61 -20.90 2.25 -12.66
C THR A 61 -22.13 3.12 -12.41
N ILE A 62 -21.99 4.22 -11.67
CA ILE A 62 -23.12 5.09 -11.29
C ILE A 62 -23.38 6.12 -12.39
N TYR A 63 -22.33 6.77 -12.89
CA TYR A 63 -22.47 7.81 -13.91
C TYR A 63 -22.43 7.28 -15.34
N GLY A 64 -22.12 5.99 -15.54
CA GLY A 64 -22.10 5.36 -16.87
C GLY A 64 -21.03 5.92 -17.81
N ILE A 65 -20.06 6.68 -17.29
CA ILE A 65 -19.02 7.31 -18.12
C ILE A 65 -17.94 6.27 -18.39
N ARG A 66 -17.94 5.71 -19.61
CA ARG A 66 -16.84 4.88 -20.09
C ARG A 66 -15.62 5.76 -20.38
N LEU A 67 -14.66 5.73 -19.48
CA LEU A 67 -13.39 6.38 -19.67
C LEU A 67 -12.59 5.64 -20.74
N GLY A 68 -12.23 6.32 -21.82
CA GLY A 68 -11.28 5.78 -22.79
C GLY A 68 -9.94 5.48 -22.13
N PHE A 69 -9.23 4.44 -22.59
CA PHE A 69 -7.97 3.98 -21.97
C PHE A 69 -6.95 5.10 -21.73
N ARG A 70 -6.78 6.02 -22.69
CA ARG A 70 -5.90 7.20 -22.55
C ARG A 70 -6.31 8.12 -21.40
N SER A 71 -7.60 8.45 -21.33
CA SER A 71 -8.15 9.31 -20.28
C SER A 71 -8.03 8.62 -18.92
N ALA A 72 -8.39 7.33 -18.84
CA ALA A 72 -8.26 6.57 -17.61
C ALA A 72 -6.81 6.51 -17.11
N PHE A 73 -5.85 6.31 -18.02
CA PHE A 73 -4.42 6.28 -17.70
C PHE A 73 -3.91 7.63 -17.15
N ILE A 74 -4.31 8.74 -17.77
CA ILE A 74 -3.87 10.08 -17.34
C ILE A 74 -4.53 10.45 -16.01
N TYR A 75 -5.85 10.32 -15.91
CA TYR A 75 -6.61 10.77 -14.74
C TYR A 75 -6.44 9.86 -13.53
N PHE A 76 -6.19 8.57 -13.72
CA PHE A 76 -6.12 7.61 -12.62
C PHE A 76 -4.78 6.87 -12.52
N GLY A 77 -4.13 6.59 -13.65
CA GLY A 77 -2.80 5.96 -13.65
C GLY A 77 -1.76 6.80 -12.93
N ILE A 78 -1.77 8.13 -13.10
CA ILE A 78 -0.84 9.04 -12.41
C ILE A 78 -1.07 9.03 -10.89
N PRO A 79 -2.31 9.25 -10.36
CA PRO A 79 -2.58 9.10 -8.93
C PRO A 79 -2.14 7.76 -8.34
N TYR A 80 -2.41 6.64 -9.03
CA TYR A 80 -1.95 5.33 -8.58
C TYR A 80 -0.43 5.21 -8.58
N ALA A 81 0.25 5.67 -9.63
CA ALA A 81 1.70 5.61 -9.74
C ALA A 81 2.38 6.39 -8.61
N ILE A 82 1.87 7.59 -8.28
CA ILE A 82 2.40 8.41 -7.18
C ILE A 82 2.29 7.67 -5.84
N LEU A 83 1.14 7.05 -5.55
CA LEU A 83 0.93 6.32 -4.30
C LEU A 83 1.78 5.05 -4.22
N ILE A 84 1.92 4.31 -5.32
CA ILE A 84 2.77 3.12 -5.38
C ILE A 84 4.25 3.51 -5.21
N LEU A 85 4.71 4.55 -5.91
CA LEU A 85 6.07 5.09 -5.75
C LEU A 85 6.32 5.57 -4.32
N TYR A 86 5.32 6.17 -3.67
CA TYR A 86 5.40 6.55 -2.27
C TYR A 86 5.57 5.34 -1.34
N ILE A 87 4.84 4.24 -1.57
CA ILE A 87 5.00 3.00 -0.81
C ILE A 87 6.41 2.40 -1.01
N ILE A 88 6.92 2.41 -2.23
CA ILE A 88 8.30 1.97 -2.55
C ILE A 88 9.32 2.88 -1.86
N TYR A 89 9.13 4.20 -1.92
CA TYR A 89 9.98 5.17 -1.23
C TYR A 89 10.00 4.94 0.28
N LEU A 90 8.84 4.73 0.91
CA LEU A 90 8.77 4.40 2.33
C LEU A 90 9.56 3.13 2.64
N LYS A 91 9.42 2.09 1.81
CA LYS A 91 10.19 0.85 1.99
C LYS A 91 11.70 1.10 1.95
N LYS A 92 12.18 1.92 1.01
CA LYS A 92 13.60 2.30 0.90
C LYS A 92 14.04 3.16 2.09
N LYS A 93 13.25 4.17 2.46
CA LYS A 93 13.54 5.11 3.56
C LYS A 93 13.70 4.42 4.90
N TYR A 94 12.88 3.40 5.15
CA TYR A 94 12.86 2.67 6.42
C TYR A 94 13.64 1.35 6.34
N HIS A 95 14.43 1.12 5.28
CA HIS A 95 15.21 -0.10 5.06
C HIS A 95 14.42 -1.39 5.30
N VAL A 96 13.13 -1.39 4.92
CA VAL A 96 12.25 -2.53 5.14
C VAL A 96 12.59 -3.63 4.12
N PRO A 97 12.85 -4.87 4.57
CA PRO A 97 13.20 -5.97 3.69
C PRO A 97 12.10 -6.22 2.66
N GLY A 98 12.48 -6.66 1.47
CA GLY A 98 11.51 -7.02 0.45
C GLY A 98 10.95 -8.41 0.61
N PHE A 99 9.77 -8.63 0.02
CA PHE A 99 9.19 -9.96 -0.18
C PHE A 99 10.16 -10.97 -0.87
N TRP A 100 11.21 -10.49 -1.52
CA TRP A 100 12.19 -11.27 -2.29
C TRP A 100 13.58 -11.33 -1.65
N THR A 101 13.85 -10.58 -0.59
CA THR A 101 15.11 -10.73 0.14
C THR A 101 14.98 -12.00 0.98
N LYS A 102 15.86 -12.97 0.71
CA LYS A 102 16.01 -14.23 1.46
C LYS A 102 15.84 -13.98 2.96
N LYS A 103 15.21 -14.94 3.65
CA LYS A 103 15.13 -15.07 5.11
C LYS A 103 16.18 -14.19 5.78
N GLN A 104 15.76 -13.09 6.39
CA GLN A 104 16.62 -12.45 7.37
C GLN A 104 16.78 -13.48 8.48
N ASP A 105 17.98 -14.05 8.57
CA ASP A 105 18.36 -14.80 9.75
C ASP A 105 18.27 -13.83 10.94
N LYS A 106 17.75 -14.33 12.05
CA LYS A 106 17.52 -13.56 13.28
C LYS A 106 18.79 -12.94 13.88
N ASP A 107 19.95 -13.26 13.31
CA ASP A 107 21.27 -12.86 13.77
C ASP A 107 21.71 -11.48 13.25
N ASP A 108 21.02 -10.91 12.24
CA ASP A 108 21.30 -9.55 11.74
C ASP A 108 20.64 -8.43 12.57
N CYS A 109 20.04 -8.77 13.72
CA CYS A 109 19.35 -7.82 14.61
C CYS A 109 20.13 -7.55 15.90
N ALA A 110 21.48 -7.54 15.79
CA ALA A 110 22.43 -7.15 16.85
C ALA A 110 22.95 -5.72 16.63
#